data_AF-L9KFT2-F1
#
_entry.id   AF-L9KFT2-F1
#
_cell.length_a   1.000
_cell.length_b   1.000
_cell.length_c   1.000
_cell.angle_alpha   90.00
_cell.angle_beta   90.00
_cell.angle_gamma   90.00
#
_symmetry.space_group_name_H-M   'P 1'
#
loop_
_entity.id
_entity.type
_entity.pdbx_description
1 polymer ?
#
loop_
_entity_poly.entity_id
_entity_poly.type
_entity_poly.pdbx_seq_one_letter_code
_entity_poly.pdbx_strand_id
1 'polypeptide(L)'
;MKNFRGPREAFALFLTLRSFPPCASRTIDQFEYDGCDNCDAYLQMKGNREMVYDCTSSSFDGIIAMMSPEDSWVSKWQRVSNFKPGVYAVSVTGRLPQGIVRELKSRGVAYKSRDTAIKT
;
A
#
# COMPACT_ATOMS: atom_id res chain seq x y z
N MET A 1 -29.21 1.84 3.67
CA MET A 1 -27.88 2.31 3.23
C MET A 1 -26.99 2.48 4.46
N LYS A 2 -26.10 1.54 4.76
CA LYS A 2 -25.16 1.68 5.89
C LYS A 2 -23.93 2.44 5.39
N ASN A 3 -23.76 3.65 5.90
CA ASN A 3 -22.53 4.42 5.77
C ASN A 3 -21.38 3.59 6.38
N PHE A 4 -20.52 3.03 5.53
CA PHE A 4 -19.26 2.43 5.95
C PHE A 4 -18.32 3.56 6.41
N ARG A 5 -18.42 3.93 7.69
CA ARG A 5 -17.35 4.65 8.38
C ARG A 5 -16.22 3.65 8.58
N GLY A 6 -15.19 3.71 7.72
CA GLY A 6 -14.02 2.85 7.81
C GLY A 6 -13.30 2.97 9.16
N PRO A 7 -12.52 1.94 9.56
CA PRO A 7 -11.74 1.96 10.79
C PRO A 7 -10.72 3.10 10.73
N ARG A 8 -10.65 3.91 11.79
CA ARG A 8 -9.90 5.18 11.87
C ARG A 8 -8.37 5.04 11.92
N GLU A 9 -7.84 3.84 11.66
CA GLU A 9 -6.45 3.42 11.90
C GLU A 9 -5.90 2.59 10.71
N ALA A 10 -6.41 2.81 9.50
CA ALA A 10 -5.93 2.11 8.31
C ALA A 10 -4.78 2.90 7.68
N PHE A 11 -3.67 2.23 7.38
CA PHE A 11 -2.50 2.81 6.73
C PHE A 11 -2.24 2.16 5.36
N ALA A 12 -2.02 2.98 4.33
CA ALA A 12 -1.76 2.57 2.97
C ALA A 12 -0.31 2.84 2.55
N LEU A 13 0.44 1.82 2.11
CA LEU A 13 1.80 1.99 1.58
C LEU A 13 1.80 2.83 0.30
N PHE A 14 2.77 3.73 0.19
CA PHE A 14 3.04 4.49 -1.04
C PHE A 14 3.53 3.61 -2.20
N LEU A 15 3.96 2.37 -1.94
CA LEU A 15 4.63 1.47 -2.89
C LEU A 15 3.90 0.15 -3.17
N THR A 16 2.59 0.14 -2.98
CA THR A 16 1.68 -0.98 -3.25
C THR A 16 1.64 -2.10 -2.20
N LEU A 17 0.57 -2.07 -1.39
CA LEU A 17 0.23 -3.04 -0.35
C LEU A 17 -0.15 -4.41 -0.89
N ARG A 18 0.14 -5.53 -0.19
CA ARG A 18 -0.85 -6.60 0.11
C ARG A 18 -0.36 -7.86 0.82
N SER A 19 -1.10 -8.27 1.86
CA SER A 19 -1.98 -9.47 1.90
C SER A 19 -2.89 -9.35 3.14
N PHE A 20 -4.13 -9.87 3.10
CA PHE A 20 -5.06 -9.86 4.25
C PHE A 20 -5.72 -11.24 4.40
N PRO A 21 -5.76 -11.82 5.62
CA PRO A 21 -6.87 -12.69 6.03
C PRO A 21 -8.15 -11.85 6.24
N PRO A 22 -9.36 -12.45 6.34
CA PRO A 22 -10.65 -11.84 5.96
C PRO A 22 -11.19 -10.71 6.87
N CYS A 23 -10.37 -10.05 7.69
CA CYS A 23 -10.74 -8.90 8.50
C CYS A 23 -9.88 -7.67 8.16
N ALA A 24 -10.54 -6.54 7.97
CA ALA A 24 -10.06 -5.31 7.33
C ALA A 24 -8.86 -4.60 8.00
N SER A 25 -8.16 -3.75 7.21
CA SER A 25 -7.11 -2.75 7.59
C SER A 25 -5.89 -3.25 8.39
N ARG A 26 -4.67 -3.08 7.85
CA ARG A 26 -3.43 -3.41 8.56
C ARG A 26 -3.11 -2.22 9.43
N THR A 27 -2.97 -2.48 10.73
CA THR A 27 -2.48 -1.49 11.69
C THR A 27 -0.97 -1.35 11.56
N ILE A 28 -0.44 -0.27 12.11
CA ILE A 28 1.02 -0.03 12.17
C ILE A 28 1.75 -1.23 12.79
N ASP A 29 1.16 -1.84 13.82
CA ASP A 29 1.75 -2.99 14.51
C ASP A 29 1.91 -4.21 13.59
N GLN A 30 0.99 -4.42 12.64
CA GLN A 30 1.12 -5.51 11.67
C GLN A 30 2.23 -5.25 10.65
N PHE A 31 2.49 -4.00 10.28
CA PHE A 31 3.63 -3.68 9.42
C PHE A 31 4.96 -3.81 10.15
N GLU A 32 5.00 -3.43 11.42
CA GLU A 32 6.18 -3.60 12.26
C GLU A 32 6.50 -5.08 12.46
N TYR A 33 5.48 -5.92 12.69
CA TYR A 33 5.68 -7.34 12.96
C TYR A 33 5.96 -8.17 11.70
N ASP A 34 5.14 -8.02 10.65
CA ASP A 34 5.21 -8.88 9.45
C ASP A 34 5.99 -8.23 8.29
N GLY A 35 6.20 -6.91 8.31
CA GLY A 35 6.72 -6.18 7.15
C GLY A 35 5.70 -6.08 6.01
N CYS A 36 6.17 -5.69 4.82
CA CYS A 36 5.33 -5.67 3.61
C CYS A 36 5.55 -6.90 2.72
N ASP A 37 4.53 -7.74 2.57
CA ASP A 37 4.56 -8.93 1.71
C ASP A 37 5.02 -8.75 0.25
N ASN A 38 4.90 -7.54 -0.31
CA ASN A 38 5.35 -7.20 -1.67
C ASN A 38 6.64 -6.37 -1.69
N CYS A 39 6.89 -5.58 -0.66
CA CYS A 39 7.90 -4.52 -0.66
C CYS A 39 8.99 -4.72 0.37
N ASP A 40 8.88 -5.69 1.28
CA ASP A 40 9.82 -5.83 2.41
C ASP A 40 11.24 -6.10 1.92
N ALA A 41 11.40 -6.84 0.81
CA ALA A 41 12.70 -7.02 0.15
C ALA A 41 13.41 -5.69 -0.21
N TYR A 42 12.67 -4.59 -0.33
CA TYR A 42 13.18 -3.28 -0.69
C TYR A 42 13.09 -2.26 0.44
N LEU A 43 11.99 -2.27 1.21
CA LEU A 43 11.69 -1.27 2.24
C LEU A 43 12.17 -1.69 3.65
N GLN A 44 12.39 -2.98 3.91
CA GLN A 44 12.93 -3.51 5.16
C GLN A 44 12.28 -2.89 6.41
N MET A 45 10.95 -2.87 6.42
CA MET A 45 10.15 -2.15 7.41
C MET A 45 9.80 -2.99 8.65
N LYS A 46 10.10 -4.30 8.59
CA LYS A 46 9.97 -5.22 9.70
C LYS A 46 10.88 -4.84 10.88
N GLY A 47 10.31 -4.70 12.07
CA GLY A 47 10.99 -4.29 13.29
C GLY A 47 11.41 -2.82 13.33
N ASN A 48 11.00 -2.01 12.34
CA ASN A 48 11.32 -0.59 12.28
C ASN A 48 10.06 0.27 12.13
N ARG A 49 9.50 0.67 13.27
CA ARG A 49 8.26 1.43 13.34
C ARG A 49 8.34 2.81 12.68
N GLU A 50 9.48 3.49 12.73
CA GLU A 50 9.69 4.76 12.01
C GLU A 50 9.62 4.55 10.50
N MET A 51 10.20 3.45 10.00
CA MET A 51 10.14 3.10 8.58
C MET A 51 8.70 2.82 8.12
N VAL A 52 7.87 2.26 9.00
CA VAL A 52 6.44 2.07 8.73
C VAL A 52 5.73 3.40 8.54
N TYR A 53 5.97 4.39 9.40
CA TYR A 53 5.37 5.72 9.27
C TYR A 53 5.82 6.44 7.99
N ASP A 54 7.09 6.34 7.63
CA ASP A 54 7.62 6.98 6.41
C ASP A 54 7.12 6.33 5.11
N CYS A 55 6.84 5.02 5.16
CA CYS A 55 6.42 4.27 3.99
C CYS A 55 4.89 4.19 3.80
N THR A 56 4.12 4.48 4.85
CA THR A 56 2.65 4.37 4.86
C THR A 56 1.95 5.72 5.05
N SER A 57 0.70 5.80 4.66
CA SER A 57 -0.16 6.98 4.82
C SER A 57 -1.51 6.57 5.39
N SER A 58 -1.98 7.29 6.41
CA SER A 58 -3.36 7.17 6.91
C SER A 58 -4.38 7.82 5.98
N SER A 59 -3.92 8.59 4.98
CA SER A 59 -4.77 9.32 4.04
C SER A 59 -4.84 8.57 2.71
N PHE A 60 -5.92 7.83 2.52
CA PHE A 60 -6.20 7.11 1.28
C PHE A 60 -7.69 7.14 0.95
N ASP A 61 -7.98 7.04 -0.34
CA ASP A 61 -9.34 7.03 -0.87
C ASP A 61 -9.64 5.70 -1.53
N GLY A 62 -10.82 5.16 -1.25
CA GLY A 62 -11.33 3.92 -1.84
C GLY A 62 -10.58 2.66 -1.41
N ILE A 63 -11.28 1.54 -1.39
CA ILE A 63 -10.73 0.23 -1.03
C ILE A 63 -11.12 -0.80 -2.09
N ILE A 64 -10.15 -1.60 -2.51
CA ILE A 64 -10.32 -2.69 -3.48
C ILE A 64 -9.91 -4.01 -2.80
N ALA A 65 -10.89 -4.82 -2.43
CA ALA A 65 -10.66 -6.22 -2.15
C ALA A 65 -10.50 -6.96 -3.48
N MET A 66 -9.38 -7.64 -3.68
CA MET A 66 -9.16 -8.37 -4.92
C MET A 66 -8.52 -9.72 -4.69
N MET A 67 -9.15 -10.69 -5.31
CA MET A 67 -8.94 -12.10 -5.04
C MET A 67 -8.03 -12.69 -6.12
N SER A 68 -8.24 -12.31 -7.38
CA SER A 68 -7.49 -12.82 -8.53
C SER A 68 -6.89 -11.66 -9.35
N PRO A 69 -5.71 -11.15 -8.95
CA PRO A 69 -5.05 -10.05 -9.64
C PRO A 69 -4.64 -10.40 -11.08
N GLU A 70 -4.36 -11.65 -11.40
CA GLU A 70 -4.02 -12.12 -12.74
C GLU A 70 -5.16 -11.98 -13.76
N ASP A 71 -6.42 -12.10 -13.32
CA ASP A 71 -7.61 -12.13 -14.19
C ASP A 71 -8.56 -10.92 -14.00
N SER A 72 -8.15 -9.91 -13.24
CA SER A 72 -8.98 -8.74 -12.96
C SER A 72 -8.64 -7.56 -13.88
N TRP A 73 -9.65 -6.96 -14.53
CA TRP A 73 -9.46 -5.68 -15.22
C TRP A 73 -9.06 -4.56 -14.25
N VAL A 74 -9.62 -4.58 -13.03
CA VAL A 74 -9.30 -3.61 -11.97
C VAL A 74 -7.82 -3.70 -11.58
N SER A 75 -7.23 -4.89 -11.60
CA SER A 75 -5.80 -5.04 -11.28
C SER A 75 -4.90 -4.41 -12.34
N LYS A 76 -5.28 -4.55 -13.62
CA LYS A 76 -4.55 -3.99 -14.76
C LYS A 76 -4.61 -2.47 -14.71
N TRP A 77 -5.80 -1.91 -14.48
CA TRP A 77 -5.99 -0.47 -14.32
C TRP A 77 -5.17 0.09 -13.15
N GLN A 78 -5.19 -0.60 -12.01
CA GLN A 78 -4.47 -0.19 -10.81
C GLN A 78 -2.97 -0.57 -10.82
N ARG A 79 -2.47 -1.22 -11.87
CA ARG A 79 -1.09 -1.71 -11.96
C ARG A 79 -0.70 -2.56 -10.74
N VAL A 80 -1.61 -3.48 -10.37
CA VAL A 80 -1.47 -4.43 -9.27
C VAL A 80 -1.67 -5.89 -9.71
N SER A 81 -1.57 -6.16 -11.01
CA SER A 81 -1.75 -7.49 -11.59
C SER A 81 -0.70 -8.51 -11.14
N ASN A 82 0.50 -8.06 -10.79
CA ASN A 82 1.62 -8.92 -10.38
C ASN A 82 1.80 -8.99 -8.86
N PHE A 83 0.83 -8.50 -8.09
CA PHE A 83 0.89 -8.49 -6.63
C PHE A 83 -0.04 -9.56 -6.04
N LYS A 84 0.17 -9.92 -4.77
CA LYS A 84 -0.58 -10.99 -4.10
C LYS A 84 -2.09 -10.66 -3.95
N PRO A 85 -2.98 -11.64 -3.74
CA PRO A 85 -4.37 -11.45 -3.29
C PRO A 85 -4.51 -10.70 -1.94
N GLY A 86 -5.59 -9.94 -1.70
CA GLY A 86 -5.77 -9.10 -0.49
C GLY A 86 -6.59 -7.80 -0.66
N VAL A 87 -6.19 -6.69 -0.03
CA VAL A 87 -6.88 -5.37 -0.11
C VAL A 87 -5.91 -4.26 -0.52
N TYR A 88 -6.32 -3.39 -1.46
CA TYR A 88 -5.56 -2.21 -1.91
C TYR A 88 -6.37 -0.92 -1.73
N ALA A 89 -5.69 0.23 -1.63
CA ALA A 89 -6.33 1.54 -1.76
C ALA A 89 -6.50 1.93 -3.23
N VAL A 90 -7.52 2.75 -3.56
CA VAL A 90 -7.70 3.28 -4.92
C VAL A 90 -6.71 4.41 -5.20
N SER A 91 -6.58 5.34 -4.25
CA SER A 91 -5.61 6.44 -4.26
C SER A 91 -4.97 6.55 -2.89
N VAL A 92 -3.67 6.87 -2.84
CA VAL A 92 -2.95 7.13 -1.57
C VAL A 92 -2.37 8.54 -1.62
N THR A 93 -2.74 9.36 -0.65
CA THR A 93 -2.27 10.73 -0.53
C THR A 93 -0.92 10.76 0.18
N GLY A 94 0.05 11.43 -0.46
CA GLY A 94 1.42 11.61 0.04
C GLY A 94 2.46 10.98 -0.89
N ARG A 95 3.73 11.04 -0.49
CA ARG A 95 4.85 10.51 -1.26
C ARG A 95 5.91 9.93 -0.34
N LEU A 96 6.67 8.98 -0.86
CA LEU A 96 7.83 8.47 -0.14
C LEU A 96 8.91 9.56 -0.02
N PRO A 97 9.59 9.62 1.15
CA PRO A 97 10.81 10.39 1.32
C PRO A 97 11.82 10.17 0.19
N GLN A 98 12.49 11.24 -0.25
CA GLN A 98 13.43 11.17 -1.37
C GLN A 98 14.60 10.20 -1.13
N GLY A 99 15.02 10.01 0.12
CA GLY A 99 16.08 9.06 0.48
C GLY A 99 15.71 7.63 0.08
N ILE A 100 14.52 7.19 0.47
CA ILE A 100 13.97 5.86 0.15
C ILE A 100 13.78 5.71 -1.37
N VAL A 101 13.28 6.75 -2.05
CA VAL A 101 13.11 6.72 -3.51
C VAL A 101 14.45 6.55 -4.24
N ARG A 102 15.52 7.18 -3.75
CA ARG A 102 16.87 7.00 -4.31
C ARG A 102 17.39 5.59 -4.09
N GLU A 103 17.16 5.03 -2.91
CA GLU A 103 17.55 3.66 -2.59
C GLU A 103 16.78 2.63 -3.42
N LEU A 104 15.48 2.83 -3.62
CA LEU A 104 14.69 1.98 -4.50
C LEU A 104 15.22 2.03 -5.93
N LYS A 105 15.56 3.23 -6.40
CA LYS A 105 16.13 3.42 -7.75
C LYS A 105 17.48 2.72 -7.89
N SER A 106 18.35 2.76 -6.87
CA SER A 106 19.64 2.04 -6.91
C SER A 106 19.45 0.51 -6.92
N ARG A 107 18.37 0.01 -6.32
CA ARG A 107 17.95 -1.40 -6.36
C ARG A 107 17.15 -1.78 -7.62
N GLY A 108 17.00 -0.87 -8.59
CA GLY A 108 16.28 -1.10 -9.85
C GLY A 108 14.76 -1.00 -9.75
N VAL A 109 14.21 -0.52 -8.64
CA VAL A 109 12.76 -0.34 -8.43
C VAL A 109 12.34 1.09 -8.77
N ALA A 110 11.49 1.23 -9.78
CA ALA A 110 10.93 2.52 -10.16
C ALA A 110 9.75 2.90 -9.25
N TYR A 111 9.92 3.96 -8.44
CA TYR A 111 8.81 4.54 -7.68
C TYR A 111 7.88 5.35 -8.60
N LYS A 112 6.57 5.08 -8.50
CA LYS A 112 5.52 5.88 -9.13
C LYS A 112 4.49 6.26 -8.07
N SER A 113 4.11 7.54 -8.05
CA SER A 113 3.08 8.05 -7.14
C SER A 113 1.77 7.28 -7.33
N ARG A 114 1.12 6.96 -6.20
CA ARG A 114 -0.21 6.32 -6.13
C ARG A 114 -1.33 7.31 -5.82
N ASP A 115 -1.02 8.59 -5.83
CA ASP A 115 -2.00 9.66 -5.84
C ASP A 115 -2.64 9.72 -7.24
N THR A 116 -3.83 9.14 -7.37
CA THR A 116 -4.63 9.16 -8.61
C THR A 116 -5.73 10.21 -8.56
N ALA A 117 -5.77 11.05 -7.52
CA ALA A 117 -6.75 12.11 -7.43
C ALA A 117 -6.49 13.15 -8.53
N ILE A 118 -7.54 13.50 -9.28
CA ILE A 118 -7.50 14.63 -10.21
C ILE A 118 -7.44 15.88 -9.34
N LYS A 119 -6.30 16.57 -9.34
CA LYS A 119 -6.14 17.85 -8.65
C LYS A 119 -6.67 18.94 -9.58
N THR A 120 -7.85 19.46 -9.25
CA THR A 120 -8.42 20.65 -9.88
C THR A 120 -7.67 21.90 -9.43
#